data_AF-A0A172TEM5-F1
#
_entry.id   AF-A0A172TEM5-F1
#
_cell.length_a   1.000
_cell.length_b   1.000
_cell.length_c   1.000
_cell.angle_alpha   90.00
_cell.angle_beta   90.00
_cell.angle_gamma   90.00
#
_symmetry.space_group_name_H-M   'P 1'
#
loop_
_entity.id
_entity.type
_entity.pdbx_description
1 polymer ?
#
loop_
_entity_poly.entity_id
_entity_poly.type
_entity_poly.pdbx_seq_one_letter_code
_entity_poly.pdbx_strand_id
1 'polypeptide(L)'
;MIFAMFQLIGGVILSFGWIPQILQIIRTKSVKDLNKKTFWLLFIGIGLMEVYAVSLAMEGVGYAFLITNSMSLVLIMFILFLIFLYRNRD
;
A
#
# COMPACT_ATOMS: atom_id res chain seq x y z
N MET A 1 -14.15 -13.14 15.35
CA MET A 1 -13.78 -13.96 14.16
C MET A 1 -14.30 -13.34 12.85
N ILE A 2 -15.60 -13.08 12.70
CA ILE A 2 -16.17 -12.53 11.45
C ILE A 2 -15.57 -11.18 11.02
N PHE A 3 -15.38 -10.23 11.94
CA PHE A 3 -14.76 -8.94 11.63
C PHE A 3 -13.30 -9.06 11.18
N ALA A 4 -12.55 -10.03 11.72
CA ALA A 4 -11.18 -10.30 11.29
C ALA A 4 -11.14 -10.85 9.86
N MET A 5 -12.15 -11.66 9.47
CA MET A 5 -12.30 -12.12 8.09
C MET A 5 -12.64 -10.96 7.15
N PHE A 6 -13.54 -10.05 7.55
CA PHE A 6 -13.83 -8.84 6.76
C PHE A 6 -12.59 -7.96 6.62
N GLN A 7 -11.80 -7.81 7.68
CA GLN A 7 -10.54 -7.07 7.63
C GLN A 7 -9.55 -7.70 6.64
N LEU A 8 -9.38 -9.03 6.69
CA LEU A 8 -8.50 -9.75 5.78
C LEU A 8 -8.98 -9.65 4.33
N ILE A 9 -10.24 -9.95 4.06
CA ILE A 9 -10.81 -9.92 2.70
C ILE A 9 -10.76 -8.49 2.15
N GLY A 10 -11.23 -7.50 2.91
CA GLY A 10 -11.23 -6.10 2.51
C GLY A 10 -9.81 -5.59 2.26
N GLY A 11 -8.88 -5.86 3.17
CA GLY A 11 -7.49 -5.46 3.03
C GLY A 11 -6.77 -6.13 1.85
N VAL A 12 -7.10 -7.39 1.56
CA VAL A 12 -6.60 -8.09 0.37
C VAL A 12 -7.16 -7.48 -0.91
N ILE A 13 -8.47 -7.18 -0.98
CA ILE A 13 -9.08 -6.51 -2.13
C ILE A 13 -8.43 -5.14 -2.37
N LEU A 14 -8.24 -4.34 -1.32
CA LEU A 14 -7.57 -3.04 -1.41
C LEU A 14 -6.12 -3.18 -1.88
N SER A 15 -5.39 -4.20 -1.40
CA SER A 15 -4.03 -4.51 -1.84
C SER A 15 -4.00 -4.87 -3.33
N PHE A 16 -4.87 -5.78 -3.78
CA PHE A 16 -4.99 -6.15 -5.18
C PHE A 16 -5.43 -4.99 -6.08
N GLY A 17 -6.18 -4.03 -5.54
CA GLY A 17 -6.57 -2.79 -6.22
C GLY A 17 -5.39 -1.95 -6.73
N TRP A 18 -4.19 -2.11 -6.16
CA TRP A 18 -2.97 -1.44 -6.65
C TRP A 18 -2.36 -2.09 -7.89
N ILE A 19 -2.67 -3.36 -8.18
CA ILE A 19 -2.04 -4.11 -9.29
C ILE A 19 -2.28 -3.44 -10.65
N PRO A 20 -3.51 -3.01 -11.02
CA PRO A 20 -3.73 -2.32 -12.29
C PRO A 20 -2.86 -1.07 -12.45
N GLN A 21 -2.68 -0.28 -11.37
CA GLN A 21 -1.84 0.93 -11.39
C GLN A 21 -0.36 0.58 -11.58
N ILE A 22 0.12 -0.46 -10.89
CA ILE A 22 1.49 -0.98 -11.03
C ILE A 22 1.73 -1.45 -12.47
N LEU A 23 0.82 -2.26 -13.02
CA LEU A 23 0.92 -2.77 -14.39
C LEU A 23 0.88 -1.64 -15.41
N GLN A 24 0.05 -0.61 -15.19
CA GLN A 24 0.01 0.58 -16.04
C GLN A 24 1.36 1.29 -16.05
N ILE A 25 1.93 1.61 -14.88
CA ILE A 25 3.24 2.29 -14.79
C ILE A 25 4.34 1.48 -15.48
N ILE A 26 4.39 0.17 -15.26
CA ILE A 26 5.41 -0.71 -15.87
C ILE A 26 5.24 -0.77 -17.40
N ARG A 27 4.00 -0.88 -17.89
CA ARG A 27 3.70 -1.00 -19.33
C ARG A 27 3.95 0.32 -20.07
N THR A 28 3.48 1.44 -19.53
CA THR A 28 3.63 2.75 -20.18
C THR A 28 5.00 3.38 -19.93
N LYS A 29 5.70 2.96 -18.86
CA LYS A 29 6.95 3.57 -18.38
C LYS A 29 6.82 5.08 -18.13
N SER A 30 5.61 5.57 -17.92
CA SER A 30 5.31 6.98 -17.72
C SER A 30 4.48 7.18 -16.46
N VAL A 31 4.82 8.23 -15.72
CA VAL A 31 4.19 8.66 -14.47
C VAL A 31 3.82 10.14 -14.49
N LYS A 32 3.74 10.72 -15.69
CA LYS A 32 3.41 12.13 -15.93
C LYS A 32 2.09 12.56 -15.28
N ASP A 33 1.06 11.73 -15.38
CA ASP A 33 -0.28 12.01 -14.85
C ASP A 33 -0.40 11.71 -13.35
N LEU A 34 0.63 11.13 -12.73
CA LEU A 34 0.62 10.76 -11.32
C LEU A 34 1.17 11.89 -10.44
N ASN A 35 0.31 12.37 -9.53
CA ASN A 35 0.70 13.31 -8.49
C ASN A 35 1.52 12.61 -7.40
N LYS A 36 2.85 12.81 -7.41
CA LYS A 36 3.75 12.25 -6.38
C LYS A 36 3.35 12.56 -4.94
N LYS A 37 2.75 13.74 -4.69
CA LYS A 37 2.35 14.13 -3.33
C LYS A 37 1.28 13.19 -2.79
N THR A 38 0.34 12.74 -3.63
CA THR A 38 -0.69 11.78 -3.25
C THR A 38 -0.06 10.48 -2.75
N PHE A 39 0.87 9.90 -3.51
CA PHE A 39 1.51 8.64 -3.13
C PHE A 39 2.40 8.77 -1.88
N TRP A 40 3.06 9.92 -1.68
CA TRP A 40 3.80 10.19 -0.44
C TRP A 40 2.88 10.33 0.77
N LEU A 41 1.74 11.03 0.64
CA LEU A 41 0.77 11.15 1.72
C LEU A 41 0.17 9.78 2.09
N LEU A 42 -0.14 8.96 1.08
CA LEU A 42 -0.59 7.58 1.30
C LEU A 42 0.47 6.74 1.99
N PHE A 43 1.73 6.83 1.56
CA PHE A 43 2.84 6.11 2.22
C PHE A 43 3.00 6.51 3.68
N ILE A 44 2.95 7.81 3.99
CA ILE A 44 3.04 8.30 5.37
C ILE A 44 1.85 7.78 6.19
N GLY A 45 0.63 7.91 5.66
CA GLY A 45 -0.58 7.42 6.35
C GLY A 45 -0.52 5.92 6.62
N ILE A 46 -0.22 5.10 5.61
CA ILE A 46 -0.08 3.65 5.75
C ILE A 46 1.07 3.30 6.71
N GLY A 47 2.17 4.04 6.67
CA GLY A 47 3.30 3.85 7.60
C GLY A 47 2.93 4.13 9.05
N LEU A 48 2.16 5.19 9.32
CA LEU A 48 1.62 5.46 10.67
C LEU A 48 0.68 4.34 11.13
N MET A 49 -0.18 3.87 10.22
CA MET A 49 -1.07 2.74 10.50
C MET A 49 -0.30 1.43 10.73
N GLU A 50 0.86 1.24 10.12
CA GLU A 50 1.72 0.06 10.34
C GLU A 50 2.26 0.05 11.75
N VAL A 51 2.75 1.19 12.25
CA VAL A 51 3.24 1.32 13.63
C VAL A 51 2.11 0.98 14.61
N TYR A 52 0.90 1.48 14.36
CA TYR A 52 -0.28 1.13 15.16
C TYR A 52 -0.66 -0.35 15.04
N ALA A 53 -0.56 -0.96 13.86
CA ALA A 53 -0.85 -2.36 13.67
C ALA A 53 0.14 -3.26 14.43
N VAL A 54 1.42 -2.88 14.47
CA VAL A 54 2.45 -3.56 15.25
C VAL A 54 2.15 -3.46 16.74
N SER A 55 1.75 -2.30 17.25
CA SER A 55 1.40 -2.18 18.68
C SER A 55 0.22 -3.08 19.05
N LEU A 56 -0.82 -3.16 18.21
CA LEU A 56 -1.94 -4.08 18.42
C LEU A 56 -1.48 -5.55 18.43
N ALA A 57 -0.59 -5.93 17.51
CA ALA A 57 -0.06 -7.29 17.43
C ALA A 57 0.76 -7.67 18.66
N MET A 58 1.52 -6.73 19.24
CA MET A 58 2.25 -6.94 20.49
C MET A 58 1.32 -7.15 21.69
N GLU A 59 0.12 -6.56 21.67
CA GLU A 59 -0.95 -6.82 22.65
C GLU A 59 -1.70 -8.14 22.40
N GLY A 60 -1.32 -8.90 21.38
CA GLY A 60 -1.92 -10.19 21.04
C GLY A 60 -3.18 -10.10 20.19
N VAL A 61 -3.48 -8.93 19.62
CA VAL A 61 -4.68 -8.68 18.79
C VAL A 61 -4.31 -8.08 17.44
N GLY A 62 -5.28 -7.87 16.53
CA GLY A 62 -5.04 -7.07 15.32
C GLY A 62 -4.15 -7.71 14.24
N TYR A 63 -3.77 -8.99 14.34
CA TYR A 63 -2.93 -9.65 13.32
C TYR A 63 -3.44 -9.54 11.88
N ALA A 64 -4.76 -9.64 11.67
CA ALA A 64 -5.38 -9.47 10.35
C ALA A 64 -5.19 -8.04 9.80
N PHE A 65 -5.22 -7.04 10.67
CA PHE A 65 -4.95 -5.65 10.30
C PHE A 65 -3.46 -5.46 9.98
N LEU A 66 -2.56 -5.98 10.82
CA LEU A 66 -1.12 -5.96 10.56
C LEU A 66 -0.78 -6.57 9.19
N ILE A 67 -1.22 -7.80 8.91
CA ILE A 67 -0.94 -8.47 7.63
C ILE A 67 -1.36 -7.60 6.44
N THR A 68 -2.57 -7.06 6.47
CA THR A 68 -3.12 -6.31 5.33
C THR A 68 -2.53 -4.91 5.21
N ASN A 69 -2.15 -4.28 6.32
CA ASN A 69 -1.45 -2.99 6.31
C ASN A 69 0.01 -3.16 5.83
N SER A 70 0.71 -4.21 6.25
CA SER A 70 2.06 -4.53 5.75
C SER A 70 2.05 -4.78 4.24
N MET A 71 1.06 -5.52 3.72
CA MET A 71 0.88 -5.72 2.28
C MET A 71 0.70 -4.37 1.55
N SER A 72 -0.17 -3.50 2.08
CA SER A 72 -0.40 -2.17 1.53
C SER A 72 0.87 -1.32 1.54
N LEU A 73 1.65 -1.40 2.62
CA LEU A 73 2.92 -0.67 2.79
C LEU A 73 3.95 -1.10 1.74
N VAL A 74 4.10 -2.40 1.51
CA VAL A 74 4.99 -2.94 0.46
C VAL A 74 4.56 -2.45 -0.92
N LEU A 75 3.26 -2.49 -1.23
CA LEU A 75 2.75 -2.07 -2.53
C LEU A 75 2.92 -0.57 -2.77
N ILE A 76 2.65 0.29 -1.78
CA ILE A 76 2.84 1.73 -1.94
C ILE A 76 4.34 2.10 -2.04
N MET A 77 5.22 1.40 -1.31
CA MET A 77 6.67 1.55 -1.48
C MET A 77 7.11 1.17 -2.89
N PHE A 78 6.57 0.07 -3.43
CA PHE A 78 6.86 -0.35 -4.79
C PHE A 78 6.38 0.66 -5.83
N ILE A 79 5.17 1.21 -5.67
CA ILE A 79 4.67 2.27 -6.55
C ILE A 79 5.54 3.52 -6.47
N LEU A 80 5.94 3.97 -5.27
CA LEU A 80 6.83 5.11 -5.12
C LEU A 80 8.20 4.86 -5.78
N PHE A 81 8.74 3.65 -5.66
CA PHE A 81 9.95 3.24 -6.37
C PHE A 81 9.77 3.35 -7.90
N LEU A 82 8.67 2.85 -8.45
CA LEU A 82 8.38 2.98 -9.88
C LEU A 82 8.20 4.45 -10.31
N ILE A 83 7.52 5.27 -9.51
CA ILE A 83 7.38 6.70 -9.75
C ILE A 83 8.75 7.36 -9.80
N PHE A 84 9.65 7.05 -8.87
CA PHE A 84 11.00 7.61 -8.88
C PHE A 84 11.81 7.13 -10.09
N LEU A 85 11.72 5.84 -10.44
CA LEU A 85 12.43 5.23 -11.57
C LEU A 85 12.04 5.83 -12.92
N TYR A 86 10.75 6.09 -13.13
CA TYR A 86 10.23 6.58 -14.41
C TYR A 86 10.10 8.10 -14.50
N ARG A 87 10.12 8.83 -13.38
CA ARG A 87 10.00 10.31 -13.38
C ARG A 87 11.07 11.00 -14.22
N ASN A 88 12.30 10.48 -14.25
CA ASN A 88 13.40 11.08 -15.02
C ASN A 88 13.38 10.70 -16.51
N ARG A 89 12.43 9.85 -16.92
CA ARG A 89 12.22 9.46 -18.32
C ARG A 89 11.07 10.24 -18.98
N ASP A 90 10.30 10.98 -18.18
CA ASP A 90 9.26 11.94 -18.60
C ASP A 90 9.81 13.38 -18.49
#